data_AF-A0A8T5ZF06-F1
#
_entry.id   AF-A0A8T5ZF06-F1
#
_cell.length_a   1.000
_cell.length_b   1.000
_cell.length_c   1.000
_cell.angle_alpha   90.00
_cell.angle_beta   90.00
_cell.angle_gamma   90.00
#
_symmetry.space_group_name_H-M   'P 1'
#
loop_
_entity.id
_entity.type
_entity.pdbx_description
1 polymer ?
#
loop_
_entity_poly.entity_id
_entity_poly.type
_entity_poly.pdbx_seq_one_letter_code
_entity_poly.pdbx_strand_id
1 'polypeptide(L)'
;IVRYFFASGSAYIVAMLPVFAMLANVSGAPLMLTALALLFSNSYGGMVTHYGGAAGPVIFGVGYNDIKSWWLVGAVLTILTFLVHITLGVWWWNMLIGWNML
;
A
#
# COMPACT_ATOMS: atom_id res chain seq x y z
N ILE A 1 3.42 -2.01 -8.07
CA ILE A 1 3.50 -1.42 -9.43
C ILE A 1 2.35 -0.46 -9.70
N VAL A 2 1.07 -0.89 -9.66
CA VAL A 2 -0.08 0.01 -9.96
C VAL A 2 -0.03 1.34 -9.17
N ARG A 3 0.27 1.28 -7.87
CA ARG A 3 0.34 2.47 -7.00
C ARG A 3 1.33 3.55 -7.44
N TYR A 4 2.36 3.20 -8.22
CA TYR A 4 3.35 4.12 -8.78
C TYR A 4 2.72 5.17 -9.70
N PHE A 5 1.66 4.80 -10.42
CA PHE A 5 0.97 5.67 -11.38
C PHE A 5 -0.01 6.64 -10.72
N PHE A 6 -0.18 6.56 -9.39
CA PHE A 6 -1.10 7.41 -8.65
C PHE A 6 -0.32 8.38 -7.76
N ALA A 7 -0.63 9.67 -7.90
CA ALA A 7 -0.18 10.69 -6.94
C ALA A 7 -1.08 10.74 -5.69
N SER A 8 -2.33 10.26 -5.80
CA SER A 8 -3.30 10.27 -4.71
C SER A 8 -3.64 8.86 -4.25
N GLY A 9 -3.54 8.64 -2.93
CA GLY A 9 -3.96 7.39 -2.31
C GLY A 9 -5.48 7.19 -2.34
N SER A 10 -6.27 8.26 -2.24
CA SER A 10 -7.74 8.16 -2.35
C SER A 10 -8.17 7.80 -3.77
N ALA A 11 -7.55 8.41 -4.78
CA ALA A 11 -7.80 8.06 -6.19
C ALA A 11 -7.44 6.60 -6.48
N TYR A 12 -6.33 6.12 -5.90
CA TYR A 12 -5.94 4.71 -5.98
C TYR A 12 -7.00 3.78 -5.37
N ILE A 13 -7.46 4.06 -4.15
CA ILE A 13 -8.46 3.22 -3.48
C ILE A 13 -9.78 3.23 -4.26
N VAL A 14 -10.27 4.40 -4.69
CA VAL A 14 -11.53 4.50 -5.45
C VAL A 14 -11.45 3.71 -6.77
N ALA A 15 -10.31 3.74 -7.46
CA ALA A 15 -10.13 2.99 -8.69
C ALA A 15 -9.99 1.48 -8.47
N MET A 16 -9.29 1.05 -7.41
CA MET A 16 -8.92 -0.34 -7.21
C MET A 16 -9.94 -1.15 -6.39
N LEU A 17 -10.61 -0.53 -5.42
CA LEU A 17 -11.55 -1.19 -4.52
C LEU A 17 -12.62 -2.01 -5.25
N PRO A 18 -13.36 -1.49 -6.26
CA PRO A 18 -14.37 -2.29 -6.95
C PRO A 18 -13.78 -3.49 -7.70
N VAL A 19 -12.58 -3.32 -8.29
CA VAL A 19 -11.91 -4.40 -9.04
C VAL A 19 -11.52 -5.55 -8.11
N PHE A 20 -10.90 -5.23 -6.97
CA PHE A 20 -10.47 -6.25 -6.02
C PHE A 20 -11.63 -6.87 -5.24
N ALA A 21 -12.70 -6.11 -4.96
CA ALA A 21 -13.92 -6.64 -4.35
C ALA A 21 -14.59 -7.66 -5.28
N MET A 22 -14.71 -7.34 -6.57
CA MET A 22 -15.23 -8.28 -7.57
C MET A 22 -14.36 -9.53 -7.66
N LEU A 23 -13.02 -9.37 -7.73
CA LEU A 23 -12.09 -10.50 -7.81
C LEU A 23 -12.17 -11.40 -6.57
N ALA A 24 -12.27 -10.83 -5.36
CA ALA A 24 -12.46 -11.60 -4.13
C ALA A 24 -13.74 -12.45 -4.19
N ASN A 25 -14.84 -11.87 -4.67
CA ASN A 25 -16.12 -12.55 -4.77
C ASN A 25 -16.08 -13.74 -5.74
N VAL A 26 -15.45 -13.60 -6.92
CA VAL A 26 -15.36 -14.73 -7.88
C VAL A 26 -14.29 -15.77 -7.52
N SER A 27 -13.23 -15.38 -6.80
CA SER A 27 -12.17 -16.31 -6.40
C SER A 27 -12.46 -17.06 -5.11
N GLY A 28 -13.47 -16.64 -4.34
CA GLY A 28 -13.73 -17.17 -3.00
C GLY A 28 -12.71 -16.72 -1.95
N ALA A 29 -11.87 -15.74 -2.27
CA ALA A 29 -10.89 -15.20 -1.33
C ALA A 29 -11.60 -14.47 -0.17
N PRO A 30 -11.08 -14.54 1.07
CA PRO A 30 -11.69 -13.85 2.20
C PRO A 30 -11.75 -12.33 1.95
N LEU A 31 -12.97 -11.77 1.94
CA LEU A 31 -13.21 -10.38 1.57
C LEU A 31 -12.50 -9.41 2.53
N MET A 32 -12.53 -9.68 3.84
CA MET A 32 -11.86 -8.87 4.85
C MET A 32 -10.34 -8.81 4.64
N LEU A 33 -9.69 -9.95 4.43
CA LEU A 33 -8.25 -10.00 4.17
C LEU A 33 -7.89 -9.29 2.86
N THR A 34 -8.72 -9.42 1.82
CA THR A 34 -8.49 -8.73 0.55
C THR A 34 -8.61 -7.20 0.70
N ALA A 35 -9.60 -6.73 1.46
CA ALA A 35 -9.78 -5.32 1.76
C ALA A 35 -8.59 -4.75 2.55
N LEU A 36 -8.14 -5.46 3.59
CA LEU A 36 -6.96 -5.09 4.36
C LEU A 36 -5.71 -5.05 3.47
N ALA A 37 -5.47 -6.10 2.68
CA ALA A 37 -4.34 -6.14 1.75
C ALA A 37 -4.31 -4.94 0.79
N LEU A 38 -5.48 -4.56 0.24
CA LEU A 38 -5.59 -3.38 -0.61
C LEU A 38 -5.27 -2.09 0.15
N LEU A 39 -5.83 -1.89 1.34
CA LEU A 39 -5.59 -0.72 2.19
C LEU A 39 -4.10 -0.55 2.50
N PHE A 40 -3.43 -1.63 2.91
CA PHE A 40 -2.01 -1.56 3.23
C PHE A 40 -1.13 -1.38 1.98
N SER A 41 -1.53 -1.94 0.85
CA SER A 41 -0.83 -1.72 -0.42
C SER A 41 -0.81 -0.26 -0.88
N ASN A 42 -1.84 0.50 -0.52
CA ASN A 42 -1.86 1.94 -0.72
C ASN A 42 -0.77 2.65 0.12
N SER A 43 -0.60 2.25 1.38
CA SER A 43 0.35 2.87 2.31
C SER A 43 1.80 2.68 1.86
N TYR A 44 2.27 1.44 1.69
CA TYR A 44 3.67 1.21 1.33
C TYR A 44 3.97 1.51 -0.14
N GLY A 45 2.99 1.37 -1.04
CA GLY A 45 3.17 1.71 -2.45
C GLY A 45 3.34 3.21 -2.69
N GLY A 46 2.83 4.06 -1.79
CA GLY A 46 3.01 5.52 -1.85
C GLY A 46 4.41 6.01 -1.44
N MET A 47 5.26 5.13 -0.88
CA MET A 47 6.60 5.50 -0.39
C MET A 47 7.65 5.61 -1.50
N VAL A 48 7.43 4.96 -2.65
CA VAL A 48 8.43 4.84 -3.72
C VAL A 48 8.75 6.21 -4.35
N THR A 49 7.72 6.99 -4.65
CA THR A 49 7.88 8.25 -5.40
C THR A 49 7.71 9.44 -4.48
N HIS A 50 8.44 10.52 -4.77
CA HIS A 50 8.29 11.77 -4.01
C HIS A 50 6.88 12.36 -4.14
N TYR A 51 6.09 11.99 -5.16
CA TYR A 51 4.71 12.44 -5.32
C TYR A 51 3.66 11.45 -4.78
N GLY A 52 4.08 10.32 -4.23
CA GLY A 52 3.15 9.24 -3.83
C GLY A 52 2.24 9.61 -2.65
N GLY A 53 2.54 10.68 -1.91
CA GLY A 53 1.70 11.23 -0.84
C GLY A 53 1.92 12.72 -0.67
N ALA A 54 0.98 13.41 0.00
CA ALA A 54 0.94 14.88 0.08
C ALA A 54 2.21 15.52 0.68
N ALA A 55 2.82 14.88 1.68
CA ALA A 55 4.05 15.38 2.30
C ALA A 55 5.30 15.23 1.41
N GLY A 56 5.28 14.29 0.47
CA GLY A 56 6.45 13.94 -0.34
C GLY A 56 6.96 15.09 -1.21
N PRO A 57 6.12 15.77 -2.01
CA PRO A 57 6.55 16.90 -2.84
C PRO A 57 7.05 18.07 -2.01
N VAL A 58 6.48 18.29 -0.83
CA VAL A 58 6.87 19.36 0.10
C VAL A 58 8.30 19.12 0.61
N ILE A 59 8.59 17.89 1.06
CA ILE A 59 9.93 17.52 1.56
C ILE A 59 10.95 17.50 0.42
N PHE A 60 10.57 16.93 -0.73
CA PHE A 60 11.44 16.86 -1.90
C PHE A 60 11.80 18.26 -2.45
N GLY A 61 10.85 19.20 -2.37
CA GLY A 61 11.03 20.59 -2.81
C GLY A 61 12.10 21.37 -2.04
N VAL A 62 12.55 20.90 -0.87
CA VAL A 62 13.65 21.52 -0.11
C VAL A 62 15.02 21.27 -0.76
N GLY A 63 15.13 20.29 -1.68
CA GLY A 63 16.34 20.07 -2.47
C GLY A 63 17.44 19.26 -1.76
N TYR A 64 17.14 18.61 -0.63
CA TYR A 64 18.10 17.75 0.08
C TYR A 64 18.45 16.44 -0.64
N ASN A 65 17.57 15.95 -1.53
CA ASN A 65 17.74 14.66 -2.19
C ASN A 65 17.44 14.80 -3.68
N ASP A 66 18.16 14.04 -4.51
CA ASP A 66 17.83 13.88 -5.93
C ASP A 66 16.75 12.80 -6.14
N ILE A 67 16.16 12.77 -7.35
CA ILE A 67 15.09 11.84 -7.73
C ILE A 67 15.54 10.38 -7.55
N LYS A 68 16.76 10.05 -8.00
CA LYS A 68 17.26 8.67 -8.01
C LYS A 68 17.44 8.16 -6.57
N SER A 69 18.06 8.96 -5.71
CA SER A 69 18.26 8.62 -4.29
C SER A 69 16.93 8.42 -3.57
N TRP A 70 15.97 9.33 -3.75
CA TRP A 70 14.64 9.21 -3.15
C TRP A 70 13.95 7.90 -3.55
N TRP A 71 13.96 7.60 -4.85
CA TRP A 71 13.23 6.46 -5.38
C TRP A 71 13.88 5.12 -5.02
N LEU A 72 15.21 5.07 -4.95
CA LEU A 72 15.94 3.88 -4.51
C LEU A 72 15.61 3.57 -3.05
N VAL A 73 15.71 4.57 -2.17
CA VAL A 73 15.38 4.41 -0.74
C VAL A 73 13.90 4.07 -0.57
N GLY A 74 13.01 4.77 -1.28
CA GLY A 74 11.58 4.48 -1.30
C GLY A 74 11.27 3.03 -1.71
N ALA A 75 11.90 2.54 -2.77
CA ALA A 75 11.74 1.16 -3.22
C ALA A 75 12.20 0.13 -2.18
N VAL A 76 13.34 0.36 -1.52
CA VAL A 76 13.84 -0.50 -0.43
C VAL A 76 12.84 -0.52 0.73
N LEU A 77 12.38 0.65 1.18
CA LEU A 77 11.41 0.74 2.28
C LEU A 77 10.07 0.10 1.94
N THR A 78 9.59 0.27 0.70
CA THR A 78 8.37 -0.38 0.21
C THR A 78 8.50 -1.91 0.27
N ILE A 79 9.63 -2.48 -0.17
CA ILE A 79 9.86 -3.92 -0.13
C ILE A 79 9.91 -4.43 1.31
N LEU A 80 10.68 -3.77 2.18
CA LEU A 80 10.77 -4.15 3.59
C LEU A 80 9.39 -4.10 4.27
N THR A 81 8.63 -3.03 4.02
CA THR A 81 7.28 -2.87 4.58
C THR A 81 6.34 -3.93 4.04
N PHE A 82 6.41 -4.25 2.74
CA PHE A 82 5.64 -5.33 2.13
C PHE A 82 5.94 -6.68 2.78
N LEU A 83 7.22 -7.01 2.98
CA LEU A 83 7.64 -8.26 3.63
C LEU A 83 7.10 -8.35 5.07
N VAL A 84 7.15 -7.26 5.83
CA VAL A 84 6.56 -7.20 7.18
C VAL A 84 5.05 -7.40 7.13
N HIS A 85 4.35 -6.80 6.17
CA HIS A 85 2.89 -6.92 6.05
C HIS A 85 2.45 -8.32 5.66
N ILE A 86 3.11 -8.95 4.68
CA ILE A 86 2.70 -10.29 4.23
C ILE A 86 3.03 -11.38 5.26
N THR A 87 4.03 -11.15 6.12
CA THR A 87 4.41 -12.09 7.19
C THR A 87 3.66 -11.79 8.48
N LEU A 88 4.08 -10.75 9.21
CA LEU A 88 3.54 -10.39 10.52
C LEU A 88 2.12 -9.80 10.41
N GLY A 89 1.85 -9.01 9.37
CA GLY A 89 0.54 -8.39 9.17
C GLY A 89 -0.56 -9.42 8.91
N VAL A 90 -0.35 -10.32 7.96
CA VAL A 90 -1.31 -11.40 7.65
C VAL A 90 -1.51 -12.31 8.86
N TRP A 91 -0.43 -12.69 9.56
CA TRP A 91 -0.55 -13.47 10.79
C TRP A 91 -1.41 -12.75 11.85
N TRP A 92 -1.15 -11.47 12.09
CA TRP A 92 -1.89 -10.65 13.04
C TRP A 92 -3.37 -10.49 12.67
N TRP A 93 -3.69 -10.24 11.40
CA TRP A 93 -5.08 -10.12 10.96
C TRP A 93 -5.85 -11.42 11.10
N ASN A 94 -5.22 -12.56 10.81
CA ASN A 94 -5.85 -13.86 11.03
C ASN A 94 -6.16 -14.11 12.50
N MET A 95 -5.29 -13.69 13.43
CA MET A 95 -5.58 -13.78 14.87
C MET A 95 -6.79 -12.92 15.26
N LEU A 96 -6.85 -11.67 14.78
CA LEU A 96 -7.95 -10.76 15.07
C LEU A 96 -9.30 -11.26 14.51
N ILE A 97 -9.30 -11.83 13.30
CA ILE A 97 -10.47 -12.47 12.71
C ILE A 97 -10.89 -13.68 13.57
N GLY A 98 -9.93 -14.49 14.02
CA GLY A 98 -10.20 -15.62 14.93
C GLY A 98 -10.77 -15.20 16.29
N TRP A 99 -10.45 -13.99 16.75
CA TRP A 99 -11.00 -13.38 17.96
C TRP A 99 -12.30 -12.60 17.72
N ASN A 100 -12.83 -12.60 16.49
CA ASN A 100 -14.04 -11.88 16.11
C ASN A 100 -13.96 -10.36 16.38
N MET A 101 -12.75 -9.80 16.27
CA MET A 101 -12.47 -8.35 16.44
C MET A 101 -12.41 -7.60 15.10
N LEU A 102 -12.34 -8.34 13.99
CA LEU A 102 -12.42 -7.90 12.59
C LEU A 102 -13.40 -8.81 11.86
#